data_AF-A0A846NAU7-F1
#
_entry.id   AF-A0A846NAU7-F1
#
_cell.length_a   1.000
_cell.length_b   1.000
_cell.length_c   1.000
_cell.angle_alpha   90.00
_cell.angle_beta   90.00
_cell.angle_gamma   90.00
#
_symmetry.space_group_name_H-M   'P 1'
#
loop_
_entity.id
_entity.type
_entity.pdbx_description
1 polymer ?
#
loop_
_entity_poly.entity_id
_entity_poly.type
_entity_poly.pdbx_seq_one_letter_code
_entity_poly.pdbx_strand_id
1 'polypeptide(L)' 'EYPYKPPGVVLLYSDGVSTLFDPSEYPHLRRDPQRAAEQIIEEWGKETDDATILIAVEAR' A
#
# COMPACT_ATOMS: atom_id res chain seq x y z
N GLU A 1 1.48 23.33 -16.05
CA GLU A 1 1.54 22.98 -14.62
C GLU A 1 0.81 21.67 -14.40
N TYR A 2 1.36 20.74 -13.64
CA TYR A 2 0.66 19.54 -13.19
C TYR A 2 0.11 19.82 -11.80
N PRO A 3 -1.18 20.20 -11.65
CA PRO A 3 -1.74 20.51 -10.34
C PRO A 3 -1.62 19.28 -9.45
N TYR A 4 -0.86 19.40 -8.36
CA TYR A 4 -0.77 18.37 -7.33
C TYR A 4 -2.13 18.27 -6.65
N LYS A 5 -2.86 17.20 -6.94
CA LYS A 5 -4.06 16.82 -6.21
C LYS A 5 -3.63 15.90 -5.08
N PRO A 6 -3.88 16.24 -3.80
CA PRO A 6 -3.59 15.36 -2.69
C PRO A 6 -4.25 13.99 -2.94
N PRO A 7 -3.49 12.90 -3.02
CA PRO A 7 -4.02 11.60 -3.42
C PRO A 7 -4.85 10.94 -2.29
N GLY A 8 -4.83 11.49 -1.08
CA GLY A 8 -5.47 10.95 0.13
C GLY A 8 -4.80 9.69 0.68
N VAL A 9 -4.08 8.95 -0.16
CA VAL A 9 -3.23 7.79 0.17
C VAL A 9 -2.03 7.78 -0.77
N VAL A 10 -0.85 7.50 -0.25
CA VAL A 10 0.36 7.14 -1.02
C VAL A 10 0.75 5.71 -0.64
N LEU A 11 0.94 4.86 -1.65
CA LEU A 11 1.49 3.51 -1.52
C LEU A 11 2.85 3.45 -2.21
N LEU A 12 3.86 2.95 -1.51
CA LEU A 12 5.17 2.62 -2.06
C LEU A 12 5.50 1.19 -1.66
N TYR A 13 6.04 0.39 -2.57
CA TYR A 13 6.42 -0.99 -2.27
C TYR A 13 7.68 -1.40 -3.06
N SER A 14 8.44 -2.35 -2.51
CA SER A 14 9.58 -2.96 -3.19
C SER A 14 9.12 -3.93 -4.28
N ASP A 15 10.05 -4.36 -5.14
CA ASP A 15 9.82 -5.43 -6.11
C ASP A 15 9.60 -6.80 -5.47
N GLY A 16 9.90 -6.96 -4.18
CA GLY A 16 9.48 -8.09 -3.37
C GLY A 16 7.97 -8.19 -3.15
N VAL A 17 7.18 -7.15 -3.48
CA VAL A 17 5.71 -7.18 -3.47
C VAL A 17 5.18 -7.30 -4.90
N SER A 18 4.25 -8.23 -5.13
CA SER A 18 3.57 -8.40 -6.41
C SER A 18 2.76 -7.17 -6.80
N THR A 19 2.71 -6.83 -8.08
CA THR A 19 1.90 -5.71 -8.61
C THR A 19 0.46 -6.12 -8.94
N LEU A 20 0.04 -7.33 -8.56
CA LEU A 20 -1.24 -7.92 -8.98
C LEU A 20 -2.42 -7.61 -8.05
N PHE A 21 -2.22 -6.80 -7.01
CA PHE A 21 -3.27 -6.41 -6.07
C PHE A 21 -3.91 -5.06 -6.41
N ASP A 22 -5.15 -4.88 -5.98
CA ASP A 22 -5.84 -3.59 -6.02
C ASP A 22 -5.98 -3.00 -4.60
N PRO A 23 -5.41 -1.81 -4.30
CA PRO A 23 -5.59 -1.14 -3.02
C PRO A 23 -7.06 -0.91 -2.62
N SER A 24 -7.99 -0.89 -3.58
CA SER A 24 -9.42 -0.73 -3.32
C SER A 24 -10.06 -1.92 -2.58
N GLU A 25 -9.43 -3.09 -2.62
CA GLU A 25 -9.87 -4.32 -1.95
C GLU A 25 -9.60 -4.29 -0.43
N TYR A 26 -8.85 -3.29 0.06
CA TYR A 26 -8.51 -3.10 1.47
C TYR A 26 -9.33 -1.93 2.06
N PRO A 27 -10.60 -2.13 2.47
CA PRO A 27 -11.50 -1.04 2.88
C PRO A 27 -11.04 -0.29 4.13
N HIS A 28 -10.11 -0.88 4.89
CA HIS A 28 -9.56 -0.31 6.10
C HIS A 28 -8.24 0.46 5.88
N LEU A 29 -7.72 0.50 4.66
CA LEU A 29 -6.43 1.09 4.33
C LEU A 29 -6.29 2.56 4.79
N ARG A 30 -7.38 3.34 4.76
CA ARG A 30 -7.37 4.73 5.28
C ARG A 30 -7.47 4.84 6.80
N ARG A 31 -8.18 3.92 7.45
CA ARG A 31 -8.43 3.98 8.91
C ARG A 31 -7.34 3.28 9.73
N ASP A 32 -6.71 2.27 9.13
CA ASP A 32 -5.71 1.41 9.73
C ASP A 32 -4.70 0.98 8.65
N PRO A 33 -3.82 1.91 8.22
CA PRO A 33 -2.85 1.66 7.16
C PRO A 33 -1.83 0.59 7.54
N GLN A 34 -1.51 0.43 8.83
CA GLN A 34 -0.58 -0.60 9.30
C GLN A 34 -1.16 -1.99 9.04
N ARG A 35 -2.42 -2.23 9.43
CA ARG A 35 -3.07 -3.51 9.16
C ARG A 35 -3.17 -3.81 7.67
N ALA A 36 -3.50 -2.81 6.85
CA ALA A 36 -3.56 -2.99 5.40
C ALA A 36 -2.19 -3.35 4.82
N ALA A 37 -1.11 -2.73 5.30
CA ALA A 37 0.25 -3.04 4.90
C ALA A 37 0.61 -4.50 5.22
N GLU A 38 0.30 -4.97 6.43
CA GLU A 38 0.55 -6.35 6.85
C GLU A 38 -0.22 -7.36 5.98
N GLN A 39 -1.50 -7.11 5.71
CA GLN A 39 -2.30 -7.97 4.84
C GLN A 39 -1.76 -8.04 3.41
N ILE A 40 -1.36 -6.90 2.83
CA ILE A 40 -0.78 -6.87 1.48
C ILE A 40 0.53 -7.67 1.44
N ILE A 41 1.39 -7.55 2.46
CA ILE A 41 2.64 -8.32 2.53
C ILE A 41 2.36 -9.82 2.66
N GLU A 42 1.37 -10.22 3.48
CA GLU A 42 1.01 -11.62 3.67
C GLU A 42 0.42 -12.25 2.40
N GLU A 43 -0.40 -11.50 1.65
CA GLU A 43 -1.07 -12.00 0.45
C GLU A 43 -0.22 -11.89 -0.84
N TRP A 44 0.62 -10.86 -0.93
CA TRP A 44 1.30 -10.47 -2.17
C TRP A 44 2.82 -10.33 -2.05
N GLY A 45 3.40 -10.54 -0.87
CA GLY A 45 4.84 -10.66 -0.68
C GLY A 45 5.37 -11.93 -1.35
N LYS A 46 6.47 -11.82 -2.09
CA LYS A 46 7.12 -12.97 -2.74
C LYS A 46 7.90 -13.75 -1.69
N GLU A 47 7.75 -15.07 -1.66
CA GLU A 47 8.50 -15.94 -0.74
C GLU A 47 10.01 -15.96 -1.00
N THR A 48 10.44 -15.56 -2.20
CA THR A 48 11.82 -15.62 -2.66
C THR A 48 12.57 -14.30 -2.55
N ASP A 49 11.95 -13.25 -2.00
CA ASP A 49 12.50 -11.89 -1.97
C ASP A 49 12.04 -11.11 -0.74
N ASP A 50 12.78 -10.08 -0.36
CA ASP A 50 12.42 -9.21 0.76
C ASP A 50 11.30 -8.25 0.35
N ALA A 51 10.15 -8.37 1.01
CA ALA A 51 8.97 -7.55 0.74
C ALA A 51 8.89 -6.35 1.72
N THR A 52 8.75 -5.14 1.18
CA THR A 52 8.52 -3.92 1.97
C THR A 52 7.40 -3.10 1.35
N ILE A 53 6.50 -2.57 2.19
CA ILE A 53 5.44 -1.64 1.79
C ILE A 53 5.36 -0.48 2.77
N LEU A 54 5.09 0.72 2.25
CA LEU A 54 4.82 1.94 3.01
C LEU A 54 3.48 2.51 2.55
N ILE A 55 2.58 2.69 3.52
CA ILE A 55 1.26 3.29 3.32
C ILE A 55 1.21 4.58 4.13
N ALA A 56 1.15 5.72 3.44
CA ALA A 56 0.94 7.02 4.06
C ALA A 56 -0.47 7.51 3.72
N VAL A 57 -1.21 7.93 4.73
CA VAL A 57 -2.56 8.47 4.58
C VAL A 57 -2.58 9.92 5.04
N GLU A 58 -3.29 10.77 4.32
CA GLU A 58 -3.46 12.15 4.72
C GLU A 58 -4.34 12.19 5.98
N ALA A 59 -3.82 12.80 7.05
CA ALA A 59 -4.59 13.02 8.27
C ALA A 59 -5.72 14.01 7.96
N ARG A 60 -6.95 13.65 8.32
CA ARG A 60 -8.12 14.52 8.18
C ARG A 60 -8.16 15.57 9.28
#